data_AF-A0A1G8G940-F1
#
_entry.id   AF-A0A1G8G940-F1
#
_cell.length_a   1.000
_cell.length_b   1.000
_cell.length_c   1.000
_cell.angle_alpha   90.00
_cell.angle_beta   90.00
_cell.angle_gamma   90.00
#
_symmetry.space_group_name_H-M   'P 1'
#
loop_
_entity.id
_entity.type
_entity.pdbx_description
1 polymer ?
#
loop_
_entity_poly.entity_id
_entity_poly.type
_entity_poly.pdbx_seq_one_letter_code
_entity_poly.pdbx_strand_id
1 'polypeptide(L)'
;MKYLSQNVNRPWAFPIQNVKFNHGRSKSKKPKAFTADPQTAVPLLAAIATARSLTVAELAFRIMSNRIAFSNAAGTPIGRRQVAEDLIDLAVTKEDVAVIAW
;
A
#
# COMPACT_ATOMS: atom_id res chain seq x y z
N MET A 1 17.57 -9.46 -12.91
CA MET A 1 17.12 -9.38 -11.50
C MET A 1 16.41 -10.68 -11.13
N LYS A 2 17.01 -11.51 -10.27
CA LYS A 2 16.44 -12.81 -9.90
C LYS A 2 16.51 -12.96 -8.38
N TYR A 3 15.49 -12.48 -7.69
CA TYR A 3 15.25 -12.77 -6.27
C TYR A 3 13.77 -13.06 -6.08
N LEU A 4 13.37 -14.30 -6.38
CA LEU A 4 12.14 -14.88 -5.88
C LEU A 4 12.41 -16.36 -5.59
N SER A 5 11.79 -16.84 -4.51
CA SER A 5 11.65 -18.24 -4.14
C SER A 5 12.80 -18.85 -3.34
N GLN A 6 13.01 -18.37 -2.12
CA GLN A 6 13.28 -19.31 -1.03
C GLN A 6 12.29 -19.04 0.11
N ASN A 7 11.49 -20.05 0.39
CA ASN A 7 10.47 -20.10 1.41
C ASN A 7 11.16 -20.15 2.78
N VAL A 8 11.56 -18.99 3.30
CA VAL A 8 12.06 -18.88 4.67
C VAL A 8 10.84 -18.78 5.57
N ASN A 9 10.67 -19.74 6.48
CA ASN A 9 9.61 -19.76 7.48
C ASN A 9 9.80 -18.57 8.44
N ARG A 10 9.29 -17.39 8.06
CA ARG A 10 9.42 -16.14 8.80
C ARG A 10 8.25 -16.02 9.80
N PRO A 11 8.44 -16.27 11.11
CA PRO A 11 7.36 -16.27 12.11
C PRO A 11 6.75 -14.88 12.36
N TRP A 12 7.40 -13.81 11.89
CA TRP A 12 6.94 -12.43 12.01
C TRP A 12 6.55 -11.79 10.66
N ALA A 13 6.78 -12.48 9.53
CA ALA A 13 6.28 -12.00 8.25
C ALA A 13 4.80 -12.32 8.17
N PHE A 14 3.98 -11.34 7.77
CA PHE A 14 2.65 -11.65 7.27
C PHE A 14 2.84 -12.66 6.13
N PRO A 15 2.24 -13.86 6.21
CA PRO A 15 2.43 -14.84 5.17
C PRO A 15 1.84 -14.22 3.92
N ILE A 16 2.70 -13.88 2.95
CA ILE A 16 2.26 -13.58 1.59
C ILE A 16 1.87 -14.95 1.01
N GLN A 17 0.81 -15.56 1.55
CA GLN A 17 0.27 -16.83 1.11
C GLN A 17 -0.15 -16.64 -0.32
N ASN A 18 0.74 -16.93 -1.27
CA ASN A 18 0.45 -17.05 -2.69
C ASN A 18 -0.66 -16.09 -3.14
N VAL A 19 -0.56 -14.81 -2.75
CA VAL A 19 -1.51 -13.81 -3.23
C VAL A 19 -1.08 -13.72 -4.67
N LYS A 20 -1.83 -14.41 -5.53
CA LYS A 20 -1.80 -14.16 -6.95
C LYS A 20 -2.14 -12.68 -7.05
N PHE A 21 -1.12 -11.82 -7.01
CA PHE A 21 -1.18 -10.51 -7.61
C PHE A 21 -1.42 -10.86 -9.06
N ASN A 22 -2.71 -10.94 -9.40
CA ASN A 22 -3.14 -11.13 -10.74
C ASN A 22 -2.60 -9.90 -11.47
N HIS A 23 -1.41 -10.03 -12.06
CA HIS A 23 -0.90 -9.14 -13.09
C HIS A 23 -1.72 -9.34 -14.37
N GLY A 24 -2.90 -9.96 -14.27
CA GLY A 24 -4.06 -9.43 -14.95
C GLY A 24 -3.98 -7.92 -14.88
N ARG A 25 -3.61 -7.32 -16.01
CA ARG A 25 -4.14 -6.04 -16.42
C ARG A 25 -5.63 -6.13 -16.17
N SER A 26 -6.07 -5.79 -14.95
CA SER A 26 -7.35 -5.14 -14.78
C SER A 26 -7.25 -4.06 -15.83
N LYS A 27 -8.07 -4.15 -16.87
CA LYS A 27 -8.37 -2.96 -17.64
C LYS A 27 -9.08 -2.06 -16.64
N SER A 28 -8.31 -1.46 -15.74
CA SER A 28 -8.73 -0.34 -14.95
C SER A 28 -9.03 0.66 -16.04
N LYS A 29 -10.32 0.78 -16.34
CA LYS A 29 -10.87 1.97 -16.99
C LYS A 29 -10.01 3.10 -16.45
N LYS A 30 -9.29 3.78 -17.37
CA LYS A 30 -8.59 5.04 -17.09
C LYS A 30 -9.39 5.74 -16.01
N PRO A 31 -8.79 6.25 -14.90
CA PRO A 31 -9.57 6.88 -13.84
C PRO A 31 -10.49 7.86 -14.56
N LYS A 32 -11.76 7.47 -14.68
CA LYS A 32 -12.74 8.33 -15.31
C LYS A 32 -12.67 9.51 -14.38
N ALA A 33 -12.41 10.68 -14.95
CA ALA A 33 -12.63 11.93 -14.27
C ALA A 33 -13.83 11.71 -13.35
N PHE A 34 -13.67 12.05 -12.08
CA PHE A 34 -14.76 12.05 -11.11
C PHE A 34 -15.78 13.10 -11.61
N THR A 35 -16.46 12.78 -12.69
CA THR A 35 -17.72 13.39 -13.11
C THR A 35 -18.67 12.81 -12.10
N ALA A 36 -18.87 13.61 -11.05
CA ALA A 36 -19.88 13.39 -10.04
C ALA A 36 -21.16 12.92 -10.74
N ASP A 37 -21.45 11.63 -10.64
CA ASP A 37 -22.83 11.19 -10.68
C ASP A 37 -23.34 11.40 -9.25
N PRO A 38 -24.14 12.44 -8.99
CA PRO A 38 -24.64 12.74 -7.65
C PRO A 38 -25.59 11.64 -7.13
N GLN A 39 -25.99 10.68 -7.97
CA GLN A 39 -26.99 9.67 -7.67
C GLN A 39 -26.43 8.29 -7.32
N THR A 40 -25.13 8.05 -7.50
CA THR A 40 -24.51 6.82 -6.95
C THR A 40 -24.35 7.02 -5.45
N ALA A 41 -25.35 6.61 -4.68
CA ALA A 41 -25.32 6.69 -3.23
C ALA A 41 -24.06 5.98 -2.71
N VAL A 42 -23.17 6.73 -2.09
CA VAL A 42 -22.05 6.19 -1.31
C VAL A 42 -22.45 6.37 0.17
N PRO A 43 -23.35 5.52 0.70
CA PRO A 43 -23.99 5.75 2.01
C PRO A 43 -22.97 5.89 3.13
N LEU A 44 -21.86 5.14 3.06
CA LEU A 44 -20.75 5.27 4.00
C LEU A 44 -20.06 6.64 3.92
N LEU A 45 -19.77 7.13 2.72
CA LEU A 45 -19.10 8.41 2.52
C LEU A 45 -20.00 9.57 2.95
N ALA A 46 -21.30 9.48 2.66
CA ALA A 46 -22.30 10.43 3.11
C ALA A 46 -22.38 10.46 4.64
N ALA A 47 -22.48 9.31 5.31
CA ALA A 47 -22.51 9.23 6.77
C ALA A 47 -21.25 9.84 7.42
N ILE A 48 -20.07 9.57 6.86
CA ILE A 48 -18.81 10.15 7.34
C ILE A 48 -18.76 11.66 7.09
N ALA A 49 -19.24 12.14 5.94
CA ALA A 49 -19.29 13.55 5.62
C ALA A 49 -20.21 14.30 6.59
N THR A 50 -21.41 13.77 6.86
CA THR A 50 -22.35 14.31 7.85
C THR A 50 -21.75 14.32 9.26
N ALA A 51 -21.15 13.23 9.72
CA ALA A 51 -20.54 13.15 11.04
C ALA A 51 -19.36 14.12 11.24
N ARG A 52 -18.77 14.61 10.13
CA ARG A 52 -17.62 15.52 10.12
C ARG A 52 -17.98 16.93 9.67
N SER A 53 -19.26 17.23 9.44
CA SER A 53 -19.75 18.51 8.93
C SER A 53 -19.05 18.95 7.63
N LEU A 54 -18.87 18.02 6.70
CA LEU A 54 -18.29 18.26 5.36
C LEU A 54 -19.30 17.91 4.27
N THR A 55 -19.13 18.49 3.09
CA THR A 55 -19.81 17.95 1.89
C THR A 55 -19.18 16.64 1.45
N VAL A 56 -19.95 15.79 0.77
CA VAL A 56 -19.46 14.53 0.19
C VAL A 56 -18.32 14.79 -0.81
N ALA A 57 -18.42 15.88 -1.59
CA ALA A 57 -17.40 16.28 -2.55
C ALA A 57 -16.08 16.67 -1.89
N GLU A 58 -16.12 17.48 -0.82
CA GLU A 58 -14.91 17.86 -0.06
C GLU A 58 -14.25 16.65 0.59
N LEU A 59 -15.06 15.74 1.17
CA LEU A 59 -14.53 14.52 1.77
C LEU A 59 -13.88 13.61 0.70
N ALA A 60 -14.52 13.45 -0.47
CA ALA A 60 -13.98 12.69 -1.58
C ALA A 60 -12.63 13.27 -2.07
N PHE A 61 -12.55 14.60 -2.20
CA PHE A 61 -11.31 15.28 -2.57
C PHE A 61 -10.19 15.03 -1.57
N ARG A 62 -10.48 15.16 -0.26
CA ARG A 62 -9.50 14.89 0.80
C ARG A 62 -9.02 13.44 0.80
N ILE A 63 -9.92 12.48 0.61
CA ILE A 63 -9.55 11.06 0.49
C ILE A 63 -8.61 10.84 -0.69
N MET A 64 -8.93 11.42 -1.86
CA MET A 64 -8.10 11.28 -3.05
C MET A 64 -6.72 11.91 -2.85
N SER A 65 -6.67 13.13 -2.32
CA SER A 65 -5.43 13.82 -2.00
C SER A 65 -4.57 13.01 -1.03
N ASN A 66 -5.17 12.47 0.04
CA ASN A 66 -4.46 11.63 1.01
C ASN A 66 -3.93 10.33 0.36
N ARG A 67 -4.69 9.69 -0.52
CA ARG A 67 -4.23 8.49 -1.25
C ARG A 67 -3.04 8.80 -2.15
N ILE A 68 -3.04 9.94 -2.84
CA ILE A 68 -1.91 10.37 -3.67
C ILE A 68 -0.68 10.61 -2.80
N ALA A 69 -0.84 11.37 -1.70
CA ALA A 69 0.26 11.65 -0.78
C ALA A 69 0.85 10.37 -0.18
N PHE A 70 0.00 9.44 0.26
CA PHE A 70 0.44 8.14 0.76
C PHE A 70 1.17 7.33 -0.31
N SER A 71 0.64 7.24 -1.52
CA SER A 71 1.27 6.49 -2.62
C SER A 71 2.66 7.03 -2.97
N ASN A 72 2.85 8.35 -2.88
CA ASN A 72 4.14 8.99 -3.15
C ASN A 72 5.15 8.77 -2.01
N ALA A 73 4.68 8.75 -0.76
CA ALA A 73 5.56 8.69 0.40
C ALA A 73 5.87 7.26 0.86
N ALA A 74 4.94 6.30 0.71
CA ALA A 74 5.04 5.00 1.35
C ALA A 74 6.00 4.03 0.64
N GLY A 75 6.19 4.17 -0.68
CA GLY A 75 6.98 3.21 -1.45
C GLY A 75 8.44 3.10 -0.98
N THR A 76 9.11 4.22 -0.79
CA THR A 76 10.51 4.28 -0.34
C THR A 76 10.76 3.60 1.01
N PRO A 77 10.07 3.96 2.12
CA PRO A 77 10.29 3.31 3.41
C PRO A 77 9.88 1.83 3.42
N ILE A 78 8.83 1.44 2.68
CA ILE A 78 8.44 0.03 2.54
C ILE A 78 9.56 -0.75 1.81
N GLY A 79 10.12 -0.19 0.74
CA GLY A 79 11.22 -0.81 0.01
C GLY A 79 12.49 -0.93 0.86
N ARG A 80 12.85 0.12 1.60
CA ARG A 80 13.97 0.05 2.56
C ARG A 80 13.73 -1.06 3.59
N ARG A 81 12.49 -1.22 4.09
CA ARG A 81 12.09 -2.30 5.02
C ARG A 81 12.43 -3.67 4.49
N GLN A 82 11.97 -3.93 3.28
CA GLN A 82 12.16 -5.21 2.63
C GLN A 82 13.65 -5.50 2.42
N VAL A 83 14.43 -4.51 1.99
CA VAL A 83 15.89 -4.65 1.85
C VAL A 83 16.57 -4.95 3.19
N ALA A 84 16.22 -4.23 4.25
CA ALA A 84 16.80 -4.48 5.57
C ALA A 84 16.41 -5.86 6.11
N GLU A 85 15.15 -6.28 5.94
CA GLU A 85 14.66 -7.62 6.31
C GLU A 85 15.40 -8.72 5.55
N ASP A 86 15.60 -8.55 4.24
CA ASP A 86 16.33 -9.52 3.43
C ASP A 86 17.82 -9.60 3.81
N LEU A 87 18.43 -8.48 4.23
CA LEU A 87 19.80 -8.47 4.75
C LEU A 87 19.91 -9.13 6.13
N ILE A 88 18.92 -8.92 7.01
CA ILE A 88 18.86 -9.57 8.33
C ILE A 88 18.75 -11.09 8.16
N ASP A 89 17.94 -11.56 7.21
CA ASP A 89 17.79 -12.99 6.93
C ASP A 89 19.09 -13.64 6.42
N LEU A 90 19.99 -12.87 5.81
CA LEU A 90 21.29 -13.34 5.32
C LEU A 90 22.41 -13.20 6.36
N ALA A 91 22.20 -12.42 7.42
CA ALA A 91 23.20 -12.17 8.44
C ALA A 91 23.47 -13.44 9.26
N VAL A 92 24.75 -13.80 9.39
CA VAL A 92 25.18 -14.98 10.16
C VAL A 92 25.77 -14.55 11.50
N THR A 93 26.31 -13.34 11.56
CA THR A 93 27.00 -12.79 12.72
C THR A 93 26.36 -11.48 13.19
N LYS A 94 26.67 -11.08 14.43
CA LYS A 94 26.22 -9.79 14.99
C LYS A 94 26.85 -8.61 14.23
N GLU A 95 28.04 -8.80 13.68
CA GLU A 95 28.73 -7.83 12.83
C GLU A 95 28.00 -7.61 11.50
N ASP A 96 27.46 -8.67 10.88
CA ASP A 96 26.67 -8.57 9.63
C ASP A 96 25.40 -7.74 9.85
N VAL A 97 24.76 -7.88 11.01
CA VAL A 97 23.58 -7.08 11.37
C VAL A 97 23.95 -5.62 11.60
N ALA A 98 25.10 -5.35 12.21
CA ALA A 98 25.54 -4.01 12.56
C ALA A 98 25.80 -3.09 11.35
N VAL A 99 26.04 -3.67 10.17
CA VAL A 99 26.28 -2.91 8.92
C VAL A 99 25.01 -2.66 8.10
N ILE A 100 23.85 -3.17 8.51
CA ILE A 100 22.58 -2.99 7.79
C ILE A 100 22.07 -1.56 8.02
N ALA A 101 21.94 -0.78 6.95
CA ALA A 101 21.46 0.60 7.00
C ALA A 101 19.92 0.68 6.89
N TRP A 102 19.30 1.49 7.76
CA TRP A 102 17.84 1.75 7.81
C TRP A 102 17.44 3.13 7.34
#